data_AF-A0A0C9TDW2-F1
#
_entry.id   AF-A0A0C9TDW2-F1
#
_cell.length_a   1.000
_cell.length_b   1.000
_cell.length_c   1.000
_cell.angle_alpha   90.00
_cell.angle_beta   90.00
_cell.angle_gamma   90.00
#
_symmetry.space_group_name_H-M   'P 1'
#
loop_
_entity.id
_entity.type
_entity.pdbx_description
1 polymer ?
#
loop_
_entity_poly.entity_id
_entity_poly.type
_entity_poly.pdbx_seq_one_letter_code
_entity_poly.pdbx_strand_id
1 'polypeptide(L)'
;DEVEKSRVLTSRIKAVHAPQLHLLDEWKLDNPRQFRRKLCTSPDVFSALVEKINDHDIFMNNSNNPQMPVWIQLAIFLNGAGHYGNAATSQDMAEWAGVSVGTVHNYYKRVMVAILHHHDAVIHF
;
A
#
# COMPACT_ATOMS: atom_id res chain seq x y z
N ASP A 1 -19.77 -16.06 45.96
CA ASP A 1 -20.01 -15.06 44.90
C ASP A 1 -18.83 -15.02 43.94
N GLU A 2 -18.93 -15.86 42.92
CA GLU A 2 -17.92 -16.04 41.87
C GLU A 2 -18.31 -15.12 40.70
N VAL A 3 -17.48 -14.11 40.41
CA VAL A 3 -17.74 -13.14 39.33
C VAL A 3 -17.26 -13.73 38.01
N GLU A 4 -18.23 -14.09 37.16
CA GLU A 4 -18.02 -14.52 35.78
C GLU A 4 -17.28 -13.45 34.96
N LYS A 5 -16.08 -13.77 34.49
CA LYS A 5 -15.33 -12.96 33.52
C LYS A 5 -15.91 -13.15 32.12
N SER A 6 -16.97 -12.43 31.78
CA SER A 6 -17.47 -12.37 30.41
C SER A 6 -16.86 -11.18 29.66
N ARG A 7 -15.66 -11.39 29.08
CA ARG A 7 -15.09 -10.53 28.04
C ARG A 7 -14.48 -11.40 26.95
N VAL A 8 -15.33 -12.11 26.21
CA VAL A 8 -14.90 -12.72 24.96
C VAL A 8 -14.75 -11.60 23.94
N LEU A 9 -13.51 -11.34 23.51
CA LEU A 9 -13.23 -10.63 22.27
C LEU A 9 -13.73 -11.53 21.14
N THR A 10 -14.99 -11.37 20.73
CA THR A 10 -15.49 -12.01 19.52
C THR A 10 -14.64 -11.52 18.36
N SER A 11 -13.90 -12.43 17.72
CA SER A 11 -13.22 -12.12 16.46
C SER A 11 -14.26 -11.61 15.49
N ARG A 12 -14.20 -10.33 15.11
CA ARG A 12 -15.05 -9.82 14.03
C ARG A 12 -14.73 -10.64 12.80
N ILE A 13 -15.72 -11.36 12.28
CA ILE A 13 -15.64 -12.00 10.97
C ILE A 13 -15.41 -10.86 9.98
N LYS A 14 -14.19 -10.74 9.45
CA LYS A 14 -13.88 -9.74 8.44
C LYS A 14 -14.64 -10.12 7.18
N ALA A 15 -15.42 -9.20 6.65
CA ALA A 15 -16.07 -9.39 5.36
C ALA A 15 -14.99 -9.53 4.30
N VAL A 16 -15.07 -10.59 3.49
CA VAL A 16 -14.22 -10.73 2.29
C VAL A 16 -14.61 -9.62 1.33
N HIS A 17 -13.83 -8.54 1.30
CA HIS A 17 -14.00 -7.48 0.33
C HIS A 17 -13.32 -7.87 -0.97
N ALA A 18 -14.03 -7.69 -2.10
CA ALA A 18 -13.42 -7.84 -3.42
C ALA A 18 -12.20 -6.88 -3.53
N PRO A 19 -11.12 -7.28 -4.23
CA PRO A 19 -9.97 -6.40 -4.43
C PRO A 19 -10.38 -5.06 -5.03
N GLN A 20 -10.05 -3.96 -4.36
CA GLN A 20 -10.47 -2.60 -4.73
C GLN A 20 -9.36 -1.83 -5.45
N LEU A 21 -8.20 -2.45 -5.71
CA LEU A 21 -7.08 -1.80 -6.38
C LEU A 21 -7.46 -1.20 -7.74
N HIS A 22 -8.33 -1.89 -8.49
CA HIS A 22 -8.83 -1.44 -9.79
C HIS A 22 -9.61 -0.11 -9.74
N LEU A 23 -10.17 0.26 -8.58
CA LEU A 23 -10.90 1.52 -8.40
C LEU A 23 -9.97 2.75 -8.36
N LEU A 24 -8.65 2.55 -8.24
CA LEU A 24 -7.70 3.67 -8.19
C LEU A 24 -7.68 4.46 -9.49
N ASP A 25 -7.79 3.81 -10.65
CA ASP A 25 -7.78 4.49 -11.95
C ASP A 25 -9.02 5.38 -12.10
N GLU A 26 -10.19 4.88 -11.69
CA GLU A 26 -11.44 5.64 -11.63
C GLU A 26 -11.33 6.82 -10.67
N TRP A 27 -10.86 6.58 -9.43
CA TRP A 27 -10.75 7.65 -8.44
C TRP A 27 -9.71 8.70 -8.82
N LYS A 28 -8.68 8.33 -9.57
CA LYS A 28 -7.67 9.27 -10.05
C LYS A 28 -8.29 10.35 -10.94
N LEU A 29 -9.28 9.98 -11.76
CA LEU A 29 -9.94 10.86 -12.73
C LEU A 29 -11.21 11.51 -12.15
N ASP A 30 -12.10 10.69 -11.61
CA ASP A 30 -13.49 11.10 -11.32
C ASP A 30 -13.73 11.41 -9.84
N ASN A 31 -12.84 10.94 -8.94
CA ASN A 31 -13.01 11.13 -7.50
C ASN A 31 -11.69 11.30 -6.73
N PRO A 32 -10.93 12.38 -6.97
CA PRO A 32 -9.63 12.61 -6.34
C PRO A 32 -9.71 12.70 -4.81
N ARG A 33 -10.88 13.01 -4.26
CA ARG A 33 -11.13 12.99 -2.82
C ARG A 33 -11.07 11.57 -2.25
N GLN A 34 -11.66 10.59 -2.93
CA GLN A 34 -11.58 9.18 -2.52
C GLN A 34 -10.17 8.63 -2.70
N PHE A 35 -9.49 9.01 -3.80
CA PHE A 35 -8.08 8.69 -4.00
C PHE A 35 -7.22 9.17 -2.83
N ARG A 36 -7.34 10.45 -2.46
CA ARG A 36 -6.61 11.03 -1.34
C ARG A 36 -6.98 10.42 -0.01
N ARG A 37 -8.25 10.07 0.21
CA ARG A 37 -8.66 9.36 1.42
C ARG A 37 -8.01 7.99 1.53
N LYS A 38 -7.78 7.31 0.42
CA LYS A 38 -7.20 5.96 0.41
C LYS A 38 -5.68 5.94 0.48
N LEU A 39 -5.02 6.80 -0.30
CA LEU A 39 -3.54 6.80 -0.41
C LEU A 39 -2.88 7.94 0.38
N CYS A 40 -3.66 8.77 1.08
CA CYS A 40 -3.21 9.98 1.78
C CYS A 40 -2.47 11.01 0.91
N THR A 41 -2.48 10.87 -0.41
CA THR A 41 -1.80 11.75 -1.38
C THR A 41 -2.74 12.15 -2.52
N SER A 42 -2.44 13.22 -3.25
CA SER A 42 -3.19 13.59 -4.46
C SER A 42 -2.75 12.74 -5.67
N PRO A 43 -3.61 12.59 -6.70
CA PRO A 43 -3.24 11.96 -7.97
C PRO A 43 -1.95 12.50 -8.61
N ASP A 44 -1.73 13.81 -8.57
CA ASP A 44 -0.58 14.46 -9.21
C ASP A 44 0.71 14.14 -8.46
N VAL A 45 0.71 14.25 -7.13
CA VAL A 45 1.86 13.91 -6.29
C VAL A 45 2.16 12.42 -6.39
N PHE A 46 1.13 11.57 -6.42
CA PHE A 46 1.30 10.14 -6.64
C PHE A 46 1.98 9.86 -7.99
N SER A 47 1.53 10.50 -9.07
CA SER A 47 2.11 10.30 -10.40
C SER A 47 3.57 10.75 -10.44
N ALA A 48 3.88 11.92 -9.88
CA ALA A 48 5.24 12.42 -9.77
C ALA A 48 6.15 11.50 -8.93
N LEU A 49 5.63 10.89 -7.85
CA LEU A 49 6.37 9.91 -7.06
C LEU A 49 6.65 8.63 -7.87
N VAL A 50 5.66 8.13 -8.61
CA VAL A 50 5.85 6.98 -9.50
C VAL A 50 6.95 7.29 -10.51
N GLU A 51 6.86 8.39 -11.25
CA GLU A 51 7.87 8.80 -12.23
C GLU A 51 9.27 8.86 -11.62
N LYS A 52 9.39 9.39 -10.40
CA LYS A 52 10.68 9.54 -9.72
C LYS A 52 11.33 8.21 -9.35
N ILE A 53 10.54 7.20 -8.97
CA ILE A 53 11.06 5.90 -8.50
C ILE A 53 11.00 4.78 -9.56
N ASN A 54 10.32 5.00 -10.69
CA ASN A 54 10.02 3.95 -11.67
C ASN A 54 11.28 3.30 -12.26
N ASP A 55 12.34 4.08 -12.43
CA ASP A 55 13.57 3.63 -13.07
C ASP A 55 14.57 2.99 -12.09
N HIS A 56 14.19 2.84 -10.81
CA HIS A 56 15.07 2.25 -9.81
C HIS A 56 15.21 0.73 -10.00
N ASP A 57 16.46 0.24 -10.08
CA ASP A 57 16.81 -1.17 -10.36
C ASP A 57 16.10 -2.22 -9.49
N ILE A 58 15.75 -1.85 -8.25
CA ILE A 58 14.99 -2.71 -7.32
C ILE A 58 13.63 -3.20 -7.86
N PHE A 59 13.05 -2.47 -8.82
CA PHE A 59 11.81 -2.84 -9.50
C PHE A 59 12.04 -3.70 -10.75
N MET A 60 13.30 -3.87 -11.17
CA MET A 60 13.66 -4.78 -12.26
C MET A 60 13.91 -6.18 -11.69
N ASN A 61 13.50 -7.23 -12.41
CA ASN A 61 14.03 -8.58 -12.17
C ASN A 61 14.67 -9.08 -13.45
N ASN A 62 15.68 -9.92 -13.30
CA ASN A 62 16.26 -10.68 -14.41
C ASN A 62 15.45 -11.95 -14.68
N SER A 63 14.12 -11.84 -14.72
CA SER A 63 13.23 -12.98 -14.92
C SER A 63 12.27 -12.74 -16.07
N ASN A 64 11.82 -13.81 -16.71
CA ASN A 64 10.81 -13.75 -17.75
C ASN A 64 9.37 -13.53 -17.21
N ASN A 65 9.21 -13.44 -15.89
CA ASN A 65 7.91 -13.20 -15.27
C ASN A 65 7.71 -11.69 -15.06
N PRO A 66 6.65 -11.11 -15.64
CA PRO A 66 6.39 -9.68 -15.51
C PRO A 66 6.17 -9.33 -14.03
N GLN A 67 6.91 -8.33 -13.55
CA GLN A 67 6.63 -7.75 -12.24
C GLN A 67 5.37 -6.90 -12.30
N MET A 68 4.68 -6.78 -11.16
CA MET A 68 3.61 -5.80 -11.03
C MET A 68 4.16 -4.38 -11.18
N PRO A 69 3.43 -3.49 -11.90
CA PRO A 69 3.82 -2.10 -12.09
C PRO A 69 4.21 -1.36 -10.80
N VAL A 70 5.19 -0.47 -10.89
CA VAL A 70 5.72 0.30 -9.75
C VAL A 70 4.62 1.10 -9.04
N TRP A 71 3.70 1.68 -9.80
CA TRP A 71 2.57 2.42 -9.23
C TRP A 71 1.68 1.54 -8.33
N ILE A 72 1.50 0.25 -8.64
CA ILE A 72 0.73 -0.66 -7.78
C ILE A 72 1.48 -0.92 -6.48
N GLN A 73 2.78 -1.17 -6.56
CA GLN A 73 3.63 -1.39 -5.39
C GLN A 73 3.59 -0.16 -4.46
N LEU A 74 3.69 1.04 -5.04
CA LEU A 74 3.60 2.32 -4.32
C LEU A 74 2.21 2.54 -3.70
N ALA A 75 1.12 2.25 -4.43
CA ALA A 75 -0.24 2.40 -3.90
C ALA A 75 -0.49 1.49 -2.68
N ILE A 76 -0.02 0.24 -2.74
CA ILE A 76 -0.09 -0.71 -1.62
C ILE A 76 0.70 -0.19 -0.42
N PHE A 77 1.92 0.31 -0.65
CA PHE A 77 2.73 0.92 0.40
C PHE A 77 2.04 2.13 1.04
N LEU A 78 1.54 3.08 0.23
CA LEU A 78 0.91 4.31 0.74
C LEU A 78 -0.43 4.06 1.43
N ASN A 79 -1.25 3.13 0.96
CA ASN A 79 -2.49 2.73 1.63
C ASN A 79 -2.20 2.16 3.04
N GLY A 80 -1.13 1.37 3.17
CA GLY A 80 -0.72 0.85 4.47
C GLY A 80 -0.03 1.86 5.38
N ALA A 81 0.83 2.71 4.83
CA ALA A 81 1.61 3.69 5.59
C ALA A 81 0.83 4.97 5.92
N GLY A 82 -0.12 5.35 5.08
CA GLY A 82 -0.91 6.57 5.22
C GLY A 82 -2.05 6.47 6.23
N HIS A 83 -2.50 5.25 6.55
CA HIS A 83 -3.54 5.01 7.56
C HIS A 83 -2.93 4.65 8.92
N TYR A 84 -3.42 5.31 9.97
CA TYR A 84 -2.93 5.29 11.36
C TYR A 84 -2.58 3.88 11.91
N GLY A 85 -1.40 3.82 12.57
CA GLY A 85 -0.80 2.78 13.42
C GLY A 85 -1.52 1.46 13.69
N ASN A 86 -0.80 0.34 13.55
CA ASN A 86 -1.14 -1.05 13.91
C ASN A 86 -2.45 -1.65 13.36
N ALA A 87 -3.37 -0.86 12.81
CA ALA A 87 -4.69 -1.34 12.37
C ALA A 87 -4.70 -1.84 10.93
N ALA A 88 -3.83 -1.32 10.05
CA ALA A 88 -3.66 -1.81 8.68
C ALA A 88 -2.58 -2.90 8.65
N THR A 89 -3.01 -4.16 8.71
CA THR A 89 -2.08 -5.30 8.65
C THR A 89 -1.67 -5.59 7.21
N SER A 90 -0.55 -6.30 7.01
CA SER A 90 -0.17 -6.81 5.69
C SER A 90 -1.26 -7.73 5.08
N GLN A 91 -2.09 -8.34 5.93
CA GLN A 91 -3.27 -9.12 5.50
C GLN A 91 -4.35 -8.21 4.91
N ASP A 92 -4.63 -7.06 5.53
CA ASP A 92 -5.61 -6.10 5.00
C ASP A 92 -5.18 -5.56 3.62
N MET A 93 -3.88 -5.33 3.44
CA MET A 93 -3.34 -4.89 2.15
C MET A 93 -3.38 -6.01 1.10
N ALA A 94 -3.11 -7.24 1.52
CA ALA A 94 -3.21 -8.42 0.66
C ALA A 94 -4.63 -8.61 0.14
N GLU A 95 -5.63 -8.51 1.02
CA GLU A 95 -7.05 -8.58 0.68
C GLU A 95 -7.48 -7.41 -0.21
N TRP A 96 -7.09 -6.18 0.15
CA TRP A 96 -7.42 -4.99 -0.64
C TRP A 96 -6.86 -5.03 -2.06
N ALA A 97 -5.63 -5.52 -2.23
CA ALA A 97 -4.96 -5.59 -3.52
C ALA A 97 -5.15 -6.92 -4.28
N GLY A 98 -5.71 -7.95 -3.65
CA GLY A 98 -5.85 -9.27 -4.24
C GLY A 98 -4.51 -10.00 -4.46
N VAL A 99 -3.54 -9.82 -3.55
CA VAL A 99 -2.21 -10.42 -3.63
C VAL A 99 -1.87 -11.21 -2.37
N SER A 100 -0.77 -11.97 -2.35
CA SER A 100 -0.33 -12.66 -1.13
C SER A 100 0.29 -11.69 -0.11
N VAL A 101 0.24 -12.05 1.18
CA VAL A 101 0.94 -11.28 2.24
C VAL A 101 2.43 -11.17 1.99
N GLY A 102 3.08 -12.22 1.47
CA GLY A 102 4.49 -12.19 1.11
C GLY A 102 4.78 -11.17 -0.01
N THR A 103 3.86 -11.06 -0.96
CA THR A 103 3.91 -10.05 -2.03
C THR A 103 3.83 -8.63 -1.47
N VAL A 104 2.93 -8.36 -0.51
CA VAL A 104 2.85 -7.05 0.17
C VAL A 104 4.17 -6.68 0.83
N HIS A 105 4.77 -7.60 1.59
CA HIS A 105 6.06 -7.36 2.24
C HIS A 105 7.17 -7.06 1.24
N ASN A 106 7.18 -7.76 0.09
CA ASN A 106 8.15 -7.50 -0.97
C ASN A 106 7.97 -6.07 -1.54
N TYR A 107 6.74 -5.66 -1.83
CA TYR A 107 6.45 -4.32 -2.34
C TYR A 107 6.85 -3.23 -1.34
N TYR A 108 6.58 -3.42 -0.05
CA TYR A 108 7.01 -2.49 0.98
C TYR A 108 8.52 -2.31 0.97
N LYS A 109 9.28 -3.41 0.96
CA LYS A 109 10.75 -3.35 0.93
C LYS A 109 11.26 -2.59 -0.28
N ARG A 110 10.74 -2.90 -1.47
CA ARG A 110 11.17 -2.25 -2.72
C ARG A 110 10.88 -0.76 -2.72
N VAL A 111 9.67 -0.36 -2.33
CA VAL A 111 9.26 1.04 -2.26
C VAL A 111 10.08 1.79 -1.20
N MET A 112 10.30 1.21 -0.01
CA MET A 112 11.13 1.82 1.02
C MET A 112 12.57 2.05 0.52
N VAL A 113 13.19 1.06 -0.11
CA VAL A 113 14.55 1.19 -0.68
C VAL A 113 14.60 2.29 -1.74
N ALA A 114 13.65 2.30 -2.68
CA ALA A 114 13.63 3.32 -3.73
C ALA A 114 13.42 4.73 -3.18
N ILE A 115 12.52 4.91 -2.21
CA ILE A 115 12.29 6.21 -1.57
C ILE A 115 13.53 6.66 -0.79
N LEU A 116 14.15 5.76 -0.01
CA LEU A 116 15.35 6.08 0.78
C LEU A 116 16.55 6.45 -0.10
N HIS A 117 16.67 5.90 -1.32
CA HIS A 117 17.72 6.31 -2.25
C HIS A 117 17.63 7.82 -2.56
N HIS A 118 16.44 8.38 -2.69
CA HIS A 118 16.26 9.82 -2.94
C HIS A 118 16.43 10.69 -1.68
N HIS A 119 16.58 10.11 -0.49
CA HIS A 119 16.68 10.85 0.77
C HIS A 119 17.85 11.85 0.76
N ASP A 120 19.04 11.39 0.38
CA ASP A 120 20.26 12.20 0.39
C ASP A 120 20.26 13.32 -0.65
N ALA A 121 19.44 13.18 -1.69
CA ALA A 121 19.27 14.19 -2.75
C ALA A 121 18.22 15.25 -2.43
N VAL A 122 17.40 15.06 -1.38
CA VAL A 122 16.25 15.93 -1.09
C VAL A 122 16.33 16.56 0.31
N ILE A 123 16.92 15.86 1.28
CA ILE A 123 17.07 16.35 2.65
C ILE A 123 18.53 16.71 2.88
N HIS A 124 18.80 18.01 2.90
CA HIS A 124 20.09 18.58 3.31
C HIS A 124 19.93 19.20 4.70
N PHE A 125 20.81 18.84 5.63
CA PHE A 125 20.85 19.40 6.99
C PHE A 125 21.84 20.56 7.09
#